data_AF-A0A0H2UUD3-F1
#
_entry.id   AF-A0A0H2UUD3-F1
#
_cell.length_a   1.000
_cell.length_b   1.000
_cell.length_c   1.000
_cell.angle_alpha   90.00
_cell.angle_beta   90.00
_cell.angle_gamma   90.00
#
_symmetry.space_group_name_H-M   'P 1'
#
loop_
_entity.id
_entity.type
_entity.pdbx_description
1 polymer ?
#
loop_
_entity_poly.entity_id
_entity_poly.type
_entity_poly.pdbx_seq_one_letter_code
_entity_poly.pdbx_strand_id
1 'polypeptide(L)'
;MRKTKIEKEFSHHIMWLQRYYKKSQGNPLNSILLQMLEEKEEKTGLNRFNDIDCRIYFAWLSAISYMINHTDSNMMQLIKDVYVHRILNMTSAGAKYLNYAKSQTQQNVRDWFVELNRQHYEKVIAND
;
A
#
# COMPACT_ATOMS: atom_id res chain seq x y z
N MET A 1 12.59 15.40 8.66
CA MET A 1 12.42 15.54 7.20
C MET A 1 11.04 16.09 6.88
N ARG A 2 10.94 17.04 5.95
CA ARG A 2 9.66 17.62 5.51
C ARG A 2 8.96 16.63 4.57
N LYS A 3 7.67 16.32 4.80
CA LYS A 3 6.89 15.44 3.92
C LYS A 3 6.81 16.03 2.51
N THR A 4 7.04 15.20 1.50
CA THR A 4 6.87 15.53 0.06
C THR A 4 5.39 15.77 -0.27
N LYS A 5 5.11 16.33 -1.46
CA LYS A 5 3.73 16.53 -1.94
C LYS A 5 2.95 15.21 -1.99
N ILE A 6 3.57 14.16 -2.53
CA ILE A 6 2.97 12.81 -2.60
C ILE A 6 2.75 12.23 -1.20
N GLU A 7 3.70 12.37 -0.27
CA GLU A 7 3.51 11.90 1.12
C GLU A 7 2.37 12.61 1.85
N LYS A 8 2.06 13.85 1.48
CA LYS A 8 0.91 14.57 2.04
C LYS A 8 -0.41 14.10 1.41
N GLU A 9 -0.43 14.01 0.08
CA GLU A 9 -1.61 13.64 -0.71
C GLU A 9 -2.05 12.19 -0.43
N PHE A 10 -1.10 11.25 -0.35
CA PHE A 10 -1.37 9.81 -0.21
C PHE A 10 -0.91 9.23 1.13
N SER A 11 -0.92 10.05 2.18
CA SER A 11 -0.46 9.64 3.52
C SER A 11 -1.16 8.37 4.03
N HIS A 12 -2.46 8.25 3.77
CA HIS A 12 -3.27 7.10 4.18
C HIS A 12 -2.92 5.83 3.37
N HIS A 13 -2.76 5.93 2.06
CA HIS A 13 -2.34 4.83 1.19
C HIS A 13 -0.94 4.33 1.55
N ILE A 14 -0.01 5.24 1.81
CA ILE A 14 1.35 4.90 2.26
C ILE A 14 1.31 4.15 3.59
N MET A 15 0.44 4.55 4.53
CA MET A 15 0.27 3.84 5.79
C MET A 15 -0.21 2.39 5.57
N TRP A 16 -1.21 2.17 4.72
CA TRP A 16 -1.69 0.80 4.43
C TRP A 16 -0.66 -0.03 3.69
N LEU A 17 0.06 0.57 2.74
CA LEU A 17 1.17 -0.10 2.07
C LEU A 17 2.28 -0.51 3.05
N GLN A 18 2.60 0.36 4.01
CA GLN A 18 3.53 0.02 5.09
C GLN A 18 3.02 -1.13 5.96
N ARG A 19 1.73 -1.15 6.31
CA ARG A 19 1.11 -2.26 7.07
C ARG A 19 1.12 -3.58 6.29
N TYR A 20 1.00 -3.51 4.97
CA TYR A 20 1.10 -4.69 4.10
C TYR A 20 2.51 -5.28 4.07
N TYR A 21 3.55 -4.44 4.01
CA TYR A 21 4.93 -4.94 3.90
C TYR A 21 5.61 -5.22 5.24
N LYS A 22 5.22 -4.52 6.30
CA LYS A 22 5.79 -4.75 7.64
C LYS A 22 5.22 -6.04 8.23
N LYS A 23 6.09 -6.86 8.80
CA LYS A 23 5.71 -8.07 9.52
C LYS A 23 5.06 -7.73 10.86
N SER A 24 4.08 -8.52 11.26
CA SER A 24 3.50 -8.43 12.60
C SER A 24 4.53 -8.89 13.64
N GLN A 25 4.54 -8.24 14.81
CA GLN A 25 5.39 -8.64 15.93
C GLN A 25 4.88 -9.94 16.58
N GLY A 26 3.56 -10.17 16.58
CA GLY A 26 2.95 -11.38 17.14
C GLY A 26 3.08 -12.60 16.24
N ASN A 27 3.08 -12.40 14.92
CA ASN A 27 3.30 -13.44 13.92
C ASN A 27 4.11 -12.92 12.72
N PRO A 28 5.43 -13.19 12.67
CA PRO A 28 6.28 -12.73 11.57
C PRO A 28 5.95 -13.31 10.19
N LEU A 29 5.13 -14.37 10.12
CA LEU A 29 4.65 -14.91 8.84
C LEU A 29 3.66 -13.93 8.19
N ASN A 30 2.87 -13.23 9.01
CA ASN A 30 1.84 -12.30 8.57
C ASN A 30 2.36 -10.87 8.37
N SER A 31 1.73 -10.15 7.45
CA SER A 31 1.81 -8.70 7.44
C SER A 31 0.99 -8.13 8.61
N ILE A 32 1.29 -6.90 9.04
CA ILE A 32 0.46 -6.19 10.02
C ILE A 32 -0.99 -6.11 9.51
N LEU A 33 -1.19 -5.84 8.22
CA LEU A 33 -2.53 -5.75 7.64
C LEU A 33 -3.31 -7.09 7.72
N LEU A 34 -2.67 -8.21 7.36
CA LEU A 34 -3.31 -9.52 7.46
C LEU A 34 -3.63 -9.87 8.92
N GLN A 35 -2.68 -9.61 9.82
CA GLN A 35 -2.89 -9.83 11.25
C GLN A 35 -4.08 -9.03 11.80
N MET A 36 -4.22 -7.76 11.40
CA MET A 36 -5.36 -6.92 11.82
C MET A 36 -6.71 -7.49 11.38
N LEU A 37 -6.78 -8.12 10.21
CA LEU A 37 -7.97 -8.81 9.72
C LEU A 37 -8.25 -10.06 10.56
N GLU A 38 -7.26 -10.95 10.70
CA GLU A 38 -7.40 -12.21 11.43
C GLU A 38 -7.80 -11.98 12.89
N GLU A 39 -7.15 -11.04 13.60
CA GLU A 39 -7.47 -10.71 14.99
C GLU A 39 -8.88 -10.13 15.14
N LYS A 40 -9.35 -9.36 14.16
CA LYS A 40 -10.70 -8.79 14.18
C LYS A 40 -11.74 -9.89 13.96
N GLU A 41 -11.54 -10.77 12.97
CA GLU A 41 -12.42 -11.90 12.69
C GLU A 41 -12.47 -12.86 13.88
N GLU A 42 -11.34 -13.15 14.54
CA GLU A 42 -11.28 -13.98 15.74
C GLU A 42 -12.02 -13.33 16.93
N LYS A 43 -11.79 -12.03 17.16
CA LYS A 43 -12.39 -11.31 18.29
C LYS A 43 -13.91 -11.15 18.17
N THR A 44 -14.43 -10.93 16.97
CA THR A 44 -15.86 -10.69 16.76
C THR A 44 -16.63 -11.93 16.33
N GLY A 45 -15.94 -12.95 15.78
CA GLY A 45 -16.57 -14.06 15.07
C GLY A 45 -17.21 -13.65 13.75
N LEU A 46 -17.03 -12.41 13.30
CA LEU A 46 -17.62 -11.86 12.08
C LEU A 46 -16.53 -11.70 11.01
N ASN A 47 -16.85 -12.16 9.80
CA ASN A 47 -15.97 -12.01 8.65
C ASN A 47 -16.20 -10.69 7.89
N ARG A 48 -15.42 -10.47 6.82
CA ARG A 48 -15.53 -9.29 5.93
C ARG A 48 -16.92 -8.96 5.37
N PHE A 49 -17.86 -9.91 5.36
CA PHE A 49 -19.22 -9.67 4.88
C PHE A 49 -20.13 -9.11 5.96
N ASN A 50 -19.80 -9.31 7.24
CA ASN A 50 -20.66 -8.97 8.37
C ASN A 50 -20.06 -7.90 9.29
N ASP A 51 -18.78 -7.55 9.15
CA ASP A 51 -18.10 -6.50 9.92
C ASP A 51 -17.42 -5.48 8.99
N ILE A 52 -17.69 -4.19 9.23
CA ILE A 52 -17.19 -3.09 8.40
C ILE A 52 -15.67 -2.93 8.46
N ASP A 53 -15.04 -3.17 9.62
CA ASP A 53 -13.59 -3.08 9.74
C ASP A 53 -12.92 -4.24 9.00
N CYS A 54 -13.45 -5.46 9.14
CA CYS A 54 -12.99 -6.62 8.36
C CYS A 54 -13.09 -6.36 6.86
N ARG A 55 -14.18 -5.73 6.41
CA ARG A 55 -14.38 -5.34 5.01
C ARG A 55 -13.32 -4.35 4.53
N ILE A 56 -13.04 -3.31 5.33
CA ILE A 56 -12.02 -2.30 5.01
C ILE A 56 -10.63 -2.94 4.94
N TYR A 57 -10.26 -3.78 5.90
CA TYR A 57 -8.95 -4.44 5.92
C TYR A 57 -8.78 -5.37 4.72
N PHE A 58 -9.80 -6.16 4.42
CA PHE A 58 -9.80 -7.04 3.26
C PHE A 58 -9.73 -6.26 1.94
N ALA A 59 -10.43 -5.13 1.82
CA ALA A 59 -10.38 -4.27 0.63
C ALA A 59 -8.96 -3.72 0.40
N TRP A 60 -8.29 -3.23 1.45
CA TRP A 60 -6.89 -2.79 1.36
C TRP A 60 -5.95 -3.94 0.99
N LEU A 61 -6.11 -5.10 1.63
CA LEU A 61 -5.27 -6.28 1.36
C LEU A 61 -5.38 -6.72 -0.11
N SER A 62 -6.61 -6.75 -0.61
CA SER A 62 -6.94 -7.12 -1.99
C SER A 62 -6.42 -6.09 -3.00
N ALA A 63 -6.65 -4.79 -2.75
CA ALA A 63 -6.22 -3.73 -3.64
C ALA A 63 -4.68 -3.63 -3.72
N ILE A 64 -3.98 -3.71 -2.60
CA ILE A 64 -2.50 -3.68 -2.58
C ILE A 64 -1.94 -4.92 -3.28
N SER A 65 -2.48 -6.11 -3.01
CA SER A 65 -2.01 -7.34 -3.68
C SER A 65 -2.24 -7.28 -5.19
N TYR A 66 -3.38 -6.76 -5.63
CA TYR A 66 -3.65 -6.52 -7.05
C TYR A 66 -2.62 -5.56 -7.65
N MET A 67 -2.40 -4.40 -7.03
CA MET A 67 -1.42 -3.43 -7.53
C MET A 67 -0.02 -4.02 -7.64
N ILE A 68 0.44 -4.77 -6.64
CA ILE A 68 1.77 -5.42 -6.67
C ILE A 68 1.88 -6.39 -7.85
N ASN A 69 0.85 -7.22 -8.07
CA ASN A 69 0.86 -8.21 -9.15
C ASN A 69 0.78 -7.60 -10.56
N HIS A 70 0.39 -6.33 -10.67
CA HIS A 70 0.22 -5.63 -11.95
C HIS A 70 1.19 -4.45 -12.11
N THR A 71 2.20 -4.34 -11.25
CA THR A 71 3.20 -3.27 -11.32
C THR A 71 4.56 -3.85 -11.69
N ASP A 72 5.26 -3.18 -12.61
CA ASP A 72 6.65 -3.50 -12.95
C ASP A 72 7.55 -3.58 -11.70
N SER A 73 8.47 -4.54 -11.68
CA SER A 73 9.30 -4.83 -10.52
C SER A 73 10.20 -3.66 -10.12
N ASN A 74 10.71 -2.88 -11.08
CA ASN A 74 11.52 -1.70 -10.81
C ASN A 74 10.68 -0.59 -10.19
N MET A 75 9.46 -0.39 -10.69
CA MET A 75 8.52 0.57 -10.12
C MET A 75 8.13 0.18 -8.68
N MET A 76 7.90 -1.11 -8.42
CA MET A 76 7.63 -1.57 -7.06
C MET A 76 8.82 -1.39 -6.12
N GLN A 77 10.03 -1.67 -6.58
CA GLN A 77 11.22 -1.48 -5.74
C GLN A 77 11.44 0.00 -5.43
N LEU A 78 11.19 0.89 -6.40
CA LEU A 78 11.20 2.33 -6.18
C LEU A 78 10.20 2.74 -5.10
N ILE A 79 8.94 2.31 -5.20
CA ILE A 79 7.89 2.64 -4.23
C ILE A 79 8.27 2.14 -2.83
N LYS A 80 8.75 0.89 -2.72
CA LYS A 80 9.17 0.31 -1.44
C LYS A 80 10.31 1.09 -0.81
N ASP A 81 11.35 1.40 -1.56
CA ASP A 81 12.53 2.08 -1.01
C ASP A 81 12.24 3.52 -0.61
N VAL A 82 11.33 4.21 -1.32
CA VAL A 82 10.96 5.59 -1.01
C VAL A 82 9.97 5.66 0.15
N TYR A 83 8.93 4.82 0.16
CA TYR A 83 7.78 4.98 1.06
C TYR A 83 7.66 3.93 2.15
N VAL A 84 8.11 2.70 1.90
CA VAL A 84 8.00 1.59 2.86
C VAL A 84 9.23 1.52 3.76
N HIS A 85 10.40 1.36 3.15
CA HIS A 85 11.69 1.26 3.83
C HIS A 85 12.30 2.64 4.10
N ARG A 86 11.94 3.65 3.30
CA ARG A 86 12.40 5.05 3.43
C ARG A 86 13.93 5.18 3.41
N ILE A 87 14.58 4.36 2.58
CA ILE A 87 16.04 4.31 2.42
C ILE A 87 16.53 5.16 1.23
N LEU A 88 15.63 5.55 0.33
CA LEU A 88 15.94 6.43 -0.81
C LEU A 88 14.96 7.59 -0.88
N ASN A 89 15.41 8.71 -1.46
CA ASN A 89 14.52 9.79 -1.88
C ASN A 89 14.05 9.55 -3.32
N MET A 90 13.00 10.28 -3.74
CA MET A 90 12.37 10.14 -5.05
C MET A 90 13.35 10.30 -6.23
N THR A 91 14.26 11.27 -6.16
CA THR A 91 15.23 11.53 -7.25
C THR A 91 16.21 10.36 -7.39
N SER A 92 16.81 9.93 -6.28
CA SER A 92 17.77 8.83 -6.26
C SER A 92 17.13 7.51 -6.69
N ALA A 93 15.89 7.25 -6.27
CA ALA A 93 15.18 6.04 -6.64
C ALA A 93 14.75 6.04 -8.12
N GLY A 94 14.29 7.17 -8.65
CA GLY A 94 13.95 7.32 -10.08
C GLY A 94 15.13 7.08 -11.00
N ALA A 95 16.29 7.66 -10.66
CA ALA A 95 17.53 7.41 -11.40
C ALA A 95 17.98 5.94 -11.30
N LYS A 96 17.92 5.35 -10.10
CA LYS A 96 18.39 3.98 -9.84
C LYS A 96 17.54 2.91 -10.55
N TYR A 97 16.22 3.02 -10.47
CA TYR A 97 15.31 1.94 -10.89
C TYR A 97 14.69 2.15 -12.27
N LEU A 98 14.47 3.40 -12.67
CA LEU A 98 13.73 3.69 -13.91
C LEU A 98 14.56 4.44 -14.95
N ASN A 99 15.75 4.93 -14.59
CA ASN A 99 16.54 5.86 -15.40
C ASN A 99 15.72 7.10 -15.83
N TYR A 100 14.82 7.57 -14.96
CA TYR A 100 13.91 8.68 -15.24
C TYR A 100 14.32 9.97 -14.53
N ALA A 101 13.98 11.09 -15.16
CA ALA A 101 14.05 12.40 -14.52
C ALA A 101 13.07 12.48 -13.33
N LYS A 102 13.36 13.38 -12.38
CA LYS A 102 12.59 13.55 -11.15
C LYS A 102 11.10 13.83 -11.40
N SER A 103 10.77 14.70 -12.34
CA SER A 103 9.39 15.06 -12.67
C SER A 103 8.60 13.86 -13.19
N GLN A 104 9.18 13.11 -14.14
CA GLN A 104 8.58 11.90 -14.69
C GLN A 104 8.38 10.84 -13.59
N THR A 105 9.38 10.65 -12.73
CA THR A 105 9.29 9.71 -11.61
C THR A 105 8.16 10.10 -10.65
N GLN A 106 8.05 11.39 -10.30
CA GLN A 106 6.99 11.88 -9.42
C GLN A 106 5.60 11.68 -10.02
N GLN A 107 5.44 11.92 -11.33
CA GLN A 107 4.18 11.73 -12.02
C GLN A 107 3.77 10.24 -12.00
N ASN A 108 4.67 9.34 -12.41
CA ASN A 108 4.39 7.90 -12.43
C ASN A 108 4.04 7.36 -11.04
N VAL A 109 4.73 7.80 -9.99
CA VAL A 109 4.42 7.40 -8.61
C VAL A 109 3.08 7.94 -8.17
N ARG A 110 2.77 9.19 -8.52
CA ARG A 110 1.46 9.78 -8.20
C ARG A 110 0.35 9.00 -8.88
N ASP A 111 0.49 8.68 -10.16
CA ASP A 111 -0.51 7.92 -10.92
C ASP A 111 -0.70 6.52 -10.35
N TRP A 112 0.38 5.88 -9.89
CA TRP A 112 0.29 4.60 -9.18
C TRP A 112 -0.55 4.70 -7.89
N PHE A 113 -0.39 5.76 -7.09
CA PHE A 113 -1.20 5.94 -5.88
C PHE A 113 -2.66 6.31 -6.19
N VAL A 114 -2.91 7.05 -7.27
CA VAL A 114 -4.28 7.31 -7.77
C VAL A 114 -4.95 5.99 -8.15
N GLU A 115 -4.24 5.12 -8.87
CA GLU A 115 -4.75 3.82 -9.26
C GLU A 115 -4.98 2.90 -8.05
N LEU A 116 -4.06 2.88 -7.07
CA LEU A 116 -4.27 2.16 -5.81
C LEU A 116 -5.55 2.64 -5.10
N ASN A 117 -5.83 3.95 -5.11
CA ASN A 117 -7.06 4.49 -4.54
C ASN A 117 -8.30 3.97 -5.28
N ARG A 118 -8.26 3.95 -6.61
CA ARG A 118 -9.34 3.41 -7.45
C ARG A 118 -9.59 1.93 -7.13
N GLN A 119 -8.53 1.13 -7.10
CA GLN A 119 -8.62 -0.30 -6.77
C GLN A 119 -9.21 -0.53 -5.38
N HIS A 120 -8.78 0.23 -4.37
CA HIS A 120 -9.37 0.14 -3.04
C HIS A 120 -10.87 0.44 -3.05
N TYR A 121 -11.28 1.53 -3.71
CA TYR A 121 -12.69 1.91 -3.80
C TYR A 121 -13.56 0.84 -4.49
N GLU A 122 -13.06 0.26 -5.60
CA GLU A 122 -13.72 -0.85 -6.29
C GLU A 122 -13.88 -2.08 -5.38
N LYS A 123 -12.87 -2.39 -4.55
CA LYS A 123 -12.98 -3.48 -3.58
C LYS A 123 -13.92 -3.17 -2.42
N VAL A 124 -14.05 -1.91 -1.99
CA VAL A 124 -15.06 -1.56 -0.96
C VAL A 124 -16.46 -1.79 -1.52
N ILE A 125 -16.78 -1.25 -2.70
CA ILE A 125 -18.10 -1.42 -3.33
C ILE A 125 -18.39 -2.88 -3.65
N ALA A 126 -17.42 -3.63 -4.17
CA ALA A 126 -17.64 -5.03 -4.52
C ALA A 126 -17.88 -5.93 -3.29
N ASN A 127 -17.53 -5.47 -2.09
CA ASN A 127 -17.82 -6.17 -0.84
C ASN A 127 -19.07 -5.61 -0.12
N ASP A 128 -19.74 -4.57 -0.67
CA ASP A 128 -21.02 -4.05 -0.20
C ASP A 128 -22.22 -4.89 -0.62
#